data_AF-A0A7X6YA98-F1
#
_entry.id   AF-A0A7X6YA98-F1
#
_cell.length_a   1.000
_cell.length_b   1.000
_cell.length_c   1.000
_cell.angle_alpha   90.00
_cell.angle_beta   90.00
_cell.angle_gamma   90.00
#
_symmetry.space_group_name_H-M   'P 1'
#
loop_
_entity.id
_entity.type
_entity.pdbx_description
1 polymer ?
#
loop_
_entity_poly.entity_id
_entity_poly.type
_entity_poly.pdbx_seq_one_letter_code
_entity_poly.pdbx_strand_id
1 'polypeptide(L)'
;MLRFSALGDLALAMPFIRALTVKPVVLTMAPGQALYQDEFETFVILNDKRLRSLGRFVRAARHQRLDLLIDLQSNDRSRLLTRLSGARRIAERRFTSSGRSAQETWRAILEPTGLLGPLDLTFTPKPRDYIVLNAGSSPNWHSKRLPDAKWREISAVLHERFGLPFVLTGSPDERAYVSQLAGQLAGRCENRAGQTSIPQLKHLLAGAFLTVSTDSAAMQISAAMKTPTIGLFGATNWVRSAPFGPWSRTVYD
;
A
#
# COMPACT_ATOMS: atom_id res chain seq x y z
N MET A 1 12.66 -11.43 0.08
CA MET A 1 12.42 -9.97 0.26
C MET A 1 11.84 -9.73 1.65
N LEU A 2 12.33 -8.76 2.40
CA LEU A 2 11.89 -8.46 3.77
C LEU A 2 11.22 -7.08 3.84
N ARG A 3 10.01 -7.04 4.41
CA ARG A 3 9.28 -5.81 4.72
C ARG A 3 8.22 -6.00 5.81
N PHE A 4 8.31 -5.23 6.90
CA PHE A 4 7.43 -5.30 8.08
C PHE A 4 6.66 -3.99 8.33
N SER A 5 6.44 -3.21 7.28
CA SER A 5 5.87 -1.87 7.35
C SER A 5 4.34 -1.87 7.47
N ALA A 6 3.77 -0.67 7.60
CA ALA A 6 2.33 -0.47 7.46
C ALA A 6 1.82 -1.00 6.10
N LEU A 7 0.51 -1.26 6.02
CA LEU A 7 -0.12 -1.83 4.83
C LEU A 7 0.09 -0.96 3.57
N GLY A 8 0.04 0.37 3.70
CA GLY A 8 0.26 1.28 2.57
C GLY A 8 1.67 1.20 2.00
N ASP A 9 2.67 1.09 2.89
CA ASP A 9 4.06 0.89 2.50
C ASP A 9 4.27 -0.44 1.76
N LEU A 10 3.60 -1.51 2.21
CA LEU A 10 3.60 -2.80 1.53
C LEU A 10 3.01 -2.64 0.11
N ALA A 11 1.81 -2.08 0.01
CA ALA A 11 1.17 -1.84 -1.29
C ALA A 11 2.01 -0.97 -2.24
N LEU A 12 2.65 0.09 -1.73
CA LEU A 12 3.54 0.94 -2.52
C LEU A 12 4.76 0.16 -3.06
N ALA A 13 5.24 -0.85 -2.33
CA ALA A 13 6.34 -1.72 -2.76
C ALA A 13 5.94 -2.65 -3.92
N MET A 14 4.66 -2.98 -4.01
CA MET A 14 4.14 -4.06 -4.84
C MET A 14 4.57 -4.04 -6.32
N PRO A 15 4.58 -2.88 -7.03
CA PRO A 15 5.07 -2.82 -8.41
C PRO A 15 6.53 -3.26 -8.54
N PHE A 16 7.37 -2.96 -7.54
CA PHE A 16 8.79 -3.34 -7.54
C PHE A 16 8.98 -4.83 -7.25
N ILE A 17 8.11 -5.41 -6.41
CA ILE A 17 8.15 -6.85 -6.12
C ILE A 17 7.72 -7.65 -7.35
N ARG A 18 6.65 -7.21 -8.03
CA ARG A 18 6.18 -7.81 -9.28
C ARG A 18 7.21 -7.75 -10.42
N ALA A 19 8.02 -6.70 -10.43
CA ALA A 19 9.06 -6.51 -11.43
C ALA A 19 10.34 -7.33 -11.17
N LEU A 20 10.42 -8.08 -10.06
CA LEU A 20 11.56 -8.97 -9.84
C LEU A 20 11.59 -10.07 -10.90
N THR A 21 12.77 -10.34 -11.45
CA THR A 21 13.00 -11.41 -12.44
C THR A 21 12.87 -12.82 -11.85
N VAL A 22 12.74 -12.91 -10.52
CA VAL A 22 12.58 -14.16 -9.77
C VAL A 22 11.41 -14.00 -8.79
N LYS A 23 10.66 -15.09 -8.54
CA LYS A 23 9.64 -15.10 -7.49
C LYS A 23 10.32 -15.16 -6.11
N PRO A 24 10.20 -14.13 -5.26
CA PRO A 24 10.86 -14.11 -3.96
C PRO A 24 10.07 -14.91 -2.90
N VAL A 25 10.79 -15.42 -1.90
CA VAL A 25 10.17 -15.68 -0.59
C VAL A 25 9.91 -14.34 0.11
N VAL A 26 8.69 -14.12 0.58
CA VAL A 26 8.25 -12.85 1.19
C VAL A 26 8.29 -12.95 2.72
N LEU A 27 9.20 -12.19 3.33
CA LEU A 27 9.37 -12.07 4.77
C LEU A 27 8.57 -10.84 5.24
N THR A 28 7.44 -11.07 5.91
CA THR A 28 6.50 -9.98 6.26
C THR A 28 5.68 -10.28 7.53
N MET A 29 4.67 -9.46 7.83
CA MET A 29 3.67 -9.70 8.88
C MET A 29 2.33 -10.10 8.27
N ALA A 30 1.37 -10.52 9.09
CA ALA A 30 0.05 -10.98 8.64
C ALA A 30 -0.67 -10.02 7.64
N PRO A 31 -0.66 -8.68 7.80
CA PRO A 31 -1.25 -7.79 6.80
C PRO A 31 -0.57 -7.85 5.43
N GLY A 32 0.75 -8.04 5.41
CA GLY A 32 1.51 -8.20 4.17
C GLY A 32 1.21 -9.52 3.48
N GLN A 33 1.07 -10.61 4.26
CA GLN A 33 0.62 -11.89 3.71
C GLN A 33 -0.76 -11.75 3.04
N ALA A 34 -1.72 -11.16 3.76
CA ALA A 34 -3.07 -10.99 3.24
C ALA A 34 -3.12 -10.12 1.97
N LEU A 35 -2.20 -9.16 1.80
CA LEU A 35 -2.12 -8.32 0.60
C LEU A 35 -1.52 -9.06 -0.62
N TYR A 36 -0.60 -10.00 -0.35
CA TYR A 36 0.27 -10.62 -1.36
C TYR A 36 -0.08 -12.07 -1.69
N GLN A 37 -0.95 -12.71 -0.90
CA GLN A 37 -1.23 -14.15 -0.97
C GLN A 37 -1.80 -14.64 -2.30
N ASP A 38 -2.36 -13.75 -3.12
CA ASP A 38 -2.86 -14.06 -4.46
C ASP A 38 -1.78 -13.98 -5.55
N GLU A 39 -0.59 -13.48 -5.22
CA GLU A 39 0.52 -13.30 -6.18
C GLU A 39 1.82 -14.01 -5.78
N PHE A 40 2.01 -14.27 -4.49
CA PHE A 40 3.20 -14.91 -3.95
C PHE A 40 2.80 -16.13 -3.14
N GLU A 41 3.59 -17.19 -3.25
CA GLU A 41 3.26 -18.50 -2.68
C GLU A 41 3.98 -18.72 -1.34
N THR A 42 5.24 -18.28 -1.23
CA THR A 42 6.08 -18.60 -0.08
C THR A 42 6.25 -17.40 0.84
N PHE A 43 5.82 -17.56 2.08
CA PHE A 43 5.92 -16.54 3.12
C PHE A 43 6.68 -17.02 4.36
N VAL A 44 7.39 -16.10 4.99
CA VAL A 44 7.87 -16.26 6.36
C VAL A 44 7.28 -15.12 7.19
N ILE A 45 6.43 -15.47 8.15
CA ILE A 45 5.60 -14.48 8.88
C ILE A 45 6.16 -14.18 10.26
N LEU A 46 6.34 -12.90 10.55
CA LEU A 46 6.59 -12.39 11.89
C LEU A 46 5.26 -12.02 12.56
N ASN A 47 4.79 -12.87 13.48
CA ASN A 47 3.49 -12.70 14.12
C ASN A 47 3.45 -11.52 15.10
N ASP A 48 4.51 -11.34 15.87
CA ASP A 48 4.59 -10.30 16.90
C ASP A 48 6.05 -9.91 17.18
N LYS A 49 6.23 -8.88 18.01
CA LYS A 49 7.55 -8.30 18.33
C LYS A 49 8.29 -9.00 19.47
N ARG A 50 7.74 -10.06 20.08
CA ARG A 50 8.31 -10.78 21.23
C ARG A 50 9.49 -11.65 20.79
N LEU A 51 10.46 -11.84 21.69
CA LEU A 51 11.71 -12.57 21.41
C LEU A 51 11.49 -13.99 20.89
N ARG A 52 10.50 -14.72 21.44
CA ARG A 52 10.16 -16.08 20.97
C ARG A 52 9.68 -16.09 19.51
N SER A 53 8.88 -15.10 19.12
CA SER A 53 8.38 -14.97 17.74
C SER A 53 9.49 -14.52 16.78
N LEU A 54 10.40 -13.66 17.23
CA LEU A 54 11.61 -13.32 16.46
C LEU A 54 12.52 -14.53 16.26
N GLY A 55 12.75 -15.36 17.28
CA GLY A 55 13.55 -16.57 17.17
C GLY A 55 12.95 -17.60 16.20
N ARG A 56 11.63 -17.80 16.25
CA ARG A 56 10.91 -18.64 15.27
C ARG A 56 11.02 -18.09 13.86
N PHE A 57 10.85 -16.77 13.69
CA PHE A 57 11.00 -16.09 12.41
C PHE A 57 12.41 -16.28 11.83
N VAL A 58 13.46 -16.06 12.63
CA VAL A 58 14.86 -16.24 12.20
C VAL A 58 15.13 -17.70 11.81
N ARG A 59 14.65 -18.66 12.60
CA ARG A 59 14.79 -20.09 12.28
C ARG A 59 14.11 -20.42 10.96
N ALA A 60 12.86 -19.96 10.76
CA ALA A 60 12.12 -20.15 9.53
C ALA A 60 12.83 -19.51 8.33
N ALA A 61 13.39 -18.31 8.48
CA ALA A 61 14.19 -17.65 7.44
C ALA A 61 15.46 -18.44 7.09
N ARG A 62 16.17 -19.01 8.07
CA ARG A 62 17.34 -19.87 7.85
C ARG A 62 16.99 -21.15 7.08
N HIS A 63 15.83 -21.74 7.35
CA HIS A 63 15.36 -22.92 6.62
C HIS A 63 15.13 -22.66 5.12
N GLN A 64 14.90 -21.40 4.72
CA GLN A 64 14.76 -21.02 3.31
C GLN A 64 16.09 -21.00 2.56
N ARG A 65 17.24 -21.11 3.24
CA ARG A 65 18.59 -21.13 2.64
C ARG A 65 18.81 -20.01 1.61
N LEU A 66 18.47 -18.78 2.00
CA LEU A 66 18.45 -17.62 1.10
C LEU A 66 19.86 -17.28 0.57
N ASP A 67 20.05 -17.27 -0.75
CA ASP A 67 21.28 -16.75 -1.37
C ASP A 67 21.37 -15.22 -1.27
N LEU A 68 20.23 -14.54 -1.39
CA LEU A 68 20.13 -13.09 -1.29
C LEU A 68 18.89 -12.69 -0.47
N LEU A 69 19.10 -11.82 0.52
CA LEU A 69 18.02 -11.15 1.24
C LEU A 69 17.99 -9.66 0.86
N ILE A 70 16.89 -9.24 0.26
CA ILE A 70 16.59 -7.83 -0.05
C ILE A 70 15.75 -7.22 1.07
N ASP A 71 16.29 -6.25 1.80
CA ASP A 71 15.62 -5.53 2.89
C ASP A 71 15.14 -4.15 2.44
N LEU A 72 13.83 -4.06 2.16
CA LEU A 72 13.18 -2.81 1.76
C LEU A 72 12.76 -1.95 2.96
N GLN A 73 12.87 -2.46 4.19
CA GLN A 73 12.57 -1.74 5.42
C GLN A 73 13.76 -0.89 5.86
N SER A 74 14.96 -1.48 5.85
CA SER A 74 16.25 -0.84 6.16
C SER A 74 16.24 0.05 7.42
N ASN A 75 15.68 -0.47 8.52
CA ASN A 75 15.79 0.10 9.87
C ASN A 75 16.62 -0.82 10.77
N ASP A 76 17.04 -0.35 11.94
CA ASP A 76 17.99 -1.10 12.79
C ASP A 76 17.48 -2.48 13.19
N ARG A 77 16.16 -2.59 13.43
CA ARG A 77 15.53 -3.86 13.76
C ARG A 77 15.51 -4.83 12.58
N SER A 78 15.17 -4.36 11.37
CA SER A 78 15.19 -5.20 10.18
C SER A 78 16.61 -5.67 9.88
N ARG A 79 17.60 -4.78 10.00
CA ARG A 79 19.04 -5.10 9.85
C ARG A 79 19.55 -6.17 10.82
N LEU A 80 19.06 -6.17 12.06
CA LEU A 80 19.38 -7.25 12.99
C LEU A 80 18.79 -8.58 12.51
N LEU A 81 17.52 -8.58 12.08
CA LEU A 81 16.86 -9.79 11.56
C LEU A 81 17.51 -10.30 10.27
N THR A 82 17.95 -9.41 9.37
CA THR A 82 18.65 -9.80 8.14
C THR A 82 19.98 -10.46 8.44
N ARG A 83 20.79 -9.90 9.35
CA ARG A 83 22.06 -10.50 9.78
C ARG A 83 21.87 -11.87 10.41
N LEU A 84 20.80 -12.05 11.19
CA LEU A 84 20.50 -13.32 11.83
C LEU A 84 19.88 -14.36 10.88
N SER A 85 19.35 -13.94 9.73
CA SER A 85 18.65 -14.81 8.77
C SER A 85 19.50 -15.91 8.13
N GLY A 86 20.83 -15.77 8.17
CA GLY A 86 21.75 -16.71 7.52
C GLY A 86 21.85 -16.56 5.99
N ALA A 87 21.31 -15.48 5.42
CA ALA A 87 21.44 -15.21 4.00
C ALA A 87 22.89 -14.96 3.58
N ARG A 88 23.32 -15.50 2.43
CA ARG A 88 24.70 -15.35 1.95
C ARG A 88 25.05 -13.91 1.58
N ARG A 89 24.09 -13.19 0.99
CA ARG A 89 24.20 -11.77 0.61
C ARG A 89 23.00 -10.99 1.13
N ILE A 90 23.22 -9.72 1.44
CA ILE A 90 22.17 -8.80 1.89
C ILE A 90 22.22 -7.54 1.02
N ALA A 91 21.08 -7.19 0.42
CA ALA A 91 20.85 -5.93 -0.26
C ALA A 91 19.95 -5.06 0.62
N GLU A 92 20.46 -3.94 1.09
CA GLU A 92 19.77 -3.02 2.00
C GLU A 92 20.22 -1.58 1.72
N ARG A 93 19.49 -0.59 2.24
CA ARG A 93 19.84 0.82 2.10
C ARG A 93 21.14 1.12 2.84
N ARG A 94 22.14 1.64 2.11
CA ARG A 94 23.43 2.13 2.66
C ARG A 94 23.62 3.65 2.56
N PHE A 95 22.57 4.37 2.18
CA PHE A 95 22.55 5.82 1.97
C PHE A 95 21.47 6.51 2.81
N THR A 96 21.60 7.81 3.03
CA THR A 96 20.55 8.62 3.67
C THR A 96 19.36 8.76 2.71
N SER A 97 18.14 8.52 3.19
CA SER A 97 16.92 8.67 2.40
C SER A 97 16.35 10.09 2.43
N SER A 98 17.12 11.07 2.92
CA SER A 98 16.68 12.45 3.04
C SER A 98 16.35 13.02 1.66
N GLY A 99 15.10 13.46 1.48
CA GLY A 99 14.62 14.04 0.23
C GLY A 99 14.25 13.04 -0.87
N ARG A 100 14.44 11.73 -0.68
CA ARG A 100 14.03 10.71 -1.66
C ARG A 100 12.64 10.19 -1.34
N SER A 101 11.88 9.90 -2.40
CA SER A 101 10.68 9.09 -2.32
C SER A 101 11.00 7.67 -1.85
N ALA A 102 9.98 6.99 -1.34
CA ALA A 102 10.09 5.57 -1.00
C ALA A 102 10.44 4.72 -2.24
N GLN A 103 9.88 5.11 -3.40
CA GLN A 103 10.08 4.47 -4.70
C GLN A 103 11.54 4.54 -5.16
N GLU A 104 12.15 5.73 -5.14
CA GLU A 104 13.58 5.92 -5.47
C GLU A 104 14.48 5.16 -4.51
N THR A 105 14.10 5.12 -3.23
CA THR A 105 14.85 4.38 -2.21
C THR A 105 14.89 2.90 -2.53
N TRP A 106 13.77 2.26 -2.88
CA TRP A 106 13.78 0.82 -3.21
C TRP A 106 14.43 0.53 -4.53
N ARG A 107 14.24 1.39 -5.53
CA ARG A 107 14.96 1.29 -6.81
C ARG A 107 16.48 1.24 -6.57
N ALA A 108 17.02 2.16 -5.76
CA ALA A 108 18.44 2.17 -5.42
C ALA A 108 18.92 0.97 -4.58
N ILE A 109 18.02 0.25 -3.89
CA ILE A 109 18.35 -1.03 -3.21
C ILE A 109 18.33 -2.19 -4.21
N LEU A 110 17.37 -2.18 -5.15
CA LEU A 110 17.05 -3.28 -6.05
C LEU A 110 17.90 -3.31 -7.31
N GLU A 111 18.19 -2.17 -7.93
CA GLU A 111 18.96 -2.09 -9.18
C GLU A 111 20.34 -2.76 -9.07
N PRO A 112 21.15 -2.54 -8.00
CA PRO A 112 22.45 -3.20 -7.86
C PRO A 112 22.38 -4.72 -7.69
N THR A 113 21.20 -5.27 -7.41
CA THR A 113 21.03 -6.74 -7.30
C THR A 113 20.98 -7.42 -8.66
N GLY A 114 20.71 -6.67 -9.74
CA GLY A 114 20.45 -7.23 -11.08
C GLY A 114 19.13 -7.99 -11.22
N LEU A 115 18.29 -8.00 -10.17
CA LEU A 115 17.02 -8.73 -10.16
C LEU A 115 15.80 -7.85 -10.47
N LEU A 116 15.98 -6.53 -10.58
CA LEU A 116 14.88 -5.62 -10.95
C LEU A 116 14.71 -5.60 -12.46
N GLY A 117 13.64 -6.22 -12.95
CA GLY A 117 13.17 -6.07 -14.32
C GLY A 117 12.42 -4.75 -14.55
N PRO A 118 11.88 -4.55 -15.76
CA PRO A 118 11.11 -3.36 -16.09
C PRO A 118 9.83 -3.28 -15.24
N LEU A 119 9.51 -2.08 -14.74
CA LEU A 119 8.23 -1.83 -14.08
C LEU A 119 7.11 -1.84 -15.12
N ASP A 120 6.02 -2.53 -14.82
CA ASP A 120 4.87 -2.58 -15.71
C ASP A 120 4.02 -1.31 -15.59
N LEU A 121 4.24 -0.38 -16.52
CA LEU A 121 3.54 0.91 -16.62
C LEU A 121 2.35 0.89 -17.57
N THR A 122 1.94 -0.29 -18.05
CA THR A 122 0.80 -0.45 -18.95
C THR A 122 -0.50 -0.04 -18.26
N PHE A 123 -1.19 0.96 -18.80
CA PHE A 123 -2.50 1.37 -18.33
C PHE A 123 -3.60 0.58 -19.06
N THR A 124 -4.61 0.16 -18.30
CA THR A 124 -5.81 -0.48 -18.84
C THR A 124 -7.03 0.21 -18.22
N PRO A 125 -7.94 0.78 -19.04
CA PRO A 125 -9.17 1.38 -18.54
C PRO A 125 -9.97 0.40 -17.69
N LYS A 126 -10.52 0.90 -16.59
CA LYS A 126 -11.38 0.13 -15.67
C LYS A 126 -12.86 0.30 -16.06
N PRO A 127 -13.73 -0.69 -15.76
CA PRO A 127 -15.17 -0.56 -15.95
C PRO A 127 -15.72 0.69 -15.27
N ARG A 128 -16.76 1.29 -15.86
CA ARG A 128 -17.41 2.50 -15.34
C ARG A 128 -18.55 2.13 -14.40
N ASP A 129 -18.26 1.31 -13.40
CA ASP A 129 -19.29 0.75 -12.50
C ASP A 129 -19.44 1.54 -11.20
N TYR A 130 -18.31 1.97 -10.61
CA TYR A 130 -18.29 2.72 -9.36
C TYR A 130 -16.98 3.49 -9.18
N ILE A 131 -17.02 4.51 -8.32
CA ILE A 131 -15.87 5.27 -7.85
C ILE A 131 -15.64 4.95 -6.37
N VAL A 132 -14.40 4.72 -5.96
CA VAL A 132 -14.07 4.53 -4.55
C VAL A 132 -13.68 5.86 -3.91
N LEU A 133 -14.29 6.17 -2.77
CA LEU A 133 -13.91 7.29 -1.92
C LEU A 133 -13.39 6.76 -0.58
N ASN A 134 -12.10 6.92 -0.31
CA ASN A 134 -11.51 6.58 0.99
C ASN A 134 -11.29 7.86 1.80
N ALA A 135 -12.35 8.30 2.49
CA ALA A 135 -12.35 9.52 3.30
C ALA A 135 -11.70 9.38 4.68
N GLY A 136 -11.54 8.15 5.13
CA GLY A 136 -10.98 7.82 6.42
C GLY A 136 -9.50 8.17 6.59
N SER A 137 -9.10 8.33 7.84
CA SER A 137 -7.72 8.19 8.28
C SER A 137 -7.67 7.40 9.59
N SER A 138 -6.60 6.62 9.78
CA SER A 138 -6.31 5.92 11.04
C SER A 138 -6.55 6.83 12.24
N PRO A 139 -7.10 6.33 13.36
CA PRO A 139 -7.38 7.13 14.57
C PRO A 139 -6.17 7.95 15.06
N ASN A 140 -4.95 7.48 14.79
CA ASN A 140 -3.72 8.18 15.17
C ASN A 140 -3.34 9.34 14.22
N TRP A 141 -4.12 9.59 13.17
CA TRP A 141 -3.79 10.49 12.06
C TRP A 141 -4.99 11.32 11.60
N HIS A 142 -5.76 11.86 12.54
CA HIS A 142 -6.89 12.75 12.23
C HIS A 142 -6.48 13.97 11.38
N SER A 143 -5.25 14.46 11.51
CA SER A 143 -4.70 15.56 10.70
C SER A 143 -4.59 15.26 9.20
N LYS A 144 -4.69 13.99 8.79
CA LYS A 144 -4.73 13.60 7.37
C LYS A 144 -6.14 13.66 6.78
N ARG A 145 -7.17 13.89 7.60
CA ARG A 145 -8.54 13.98 7.10
C ARG A 145 -8.72 15.30 6.39
N LEU A 146 -9.32 15.20 5.22
CA LEU A 146 -9.86 16.35 4.53
C LEU A 146 -11.14 16.80 5.26
N PRO A 147 -11.41 18.12 5.37
CA PRO A 147 -12.68 18.60 5.90
C PRO A 147 -13.87 17.99 5.15
N ASP A 148 -14.95 17.63 5.87
CA ASP A 148 -16.14 17.00 5.27
C ASP A 148 -16.76 17.84 4.14
N ALA A 149 -16.68 19.18 4.23
CA ALA A 149 -17.11 20.09 3.18
C ALA A 149 -16.43 19.82 1.83
N LYS A 150 -15.13 19.50 1.85
CA LYS A 150 -14.38 19.19 0.64
C LYS A 150 -14.77 17.83 0.07
N TRP A 151 -15.11 16.84 0.90
CA TRP A 151 -15.68 15.59 0.39
C TRP A 151 -17.03 15.81 -0.30
N ARG A 152 -17.87 16.72 0.21
CA ARG A 152 -19.11 17.11 -0.46
C ARG A 152 -18.83 17.75 -1.82
N GLU A 153 -17.93 18.73 -1.89
CA GLU A 153 -17.48 19.35 -3.16
C GLU A 153 -16.96 18.32 -4.16
N ILE A 154 -16.06 17.43 -3.73
CA ILE A 154 -15.49 16.36 -4.57
C ILE A 154 -16.61 15.43 -5.07
N SER A 155 -17.50 14.99 -4.19
CA SER A 155 -18.59 14.08 -4.57
C SER A 155 -19.54 14.73 -5.59
N ALA A 156 -19.84 16.02 -5.45
CA ALA A 156 -20.70 16.75 -6.38
C ALA A 156 -20.08 16.81 -7.77
N VAL A 157 -18.80 17.22 -7.87
CA VAL A 157 -18.07 17.29 -9.15
C VAL A 157 -17.96 15.92 -9.81
N LEU A 158 -17.61 14.87 -9.05
CA LEU A 158 -17.50 13.52 -9.59
C LEU A 158 -18.85 12.96 -10.04
N HIS A 159 -19.91 13.23 -9.28
CA HIS A 159 -21.26 12.78 -9.61
C HIS A 159 -21.79 13.48 -10.86
N GLU A 160 -21.64 14.81 -10.95
CA GLU A 160 -22.02 15.59 -12.14
C GLU A 160 -21.27 15.11 -13.38
N ARG A 161 -19.96 14.88 -13.26
CA ARG A 161 -19.12 14.51 -14.40
C ARG A 161 -19.29 13.07 -14.87
N PHE A 162 -19.54 12.14 -13.94
CA PHE A 162 -19.47 10.71 -14.25
C PHE A 162 -20.77 9.94 -13.99
N GLY A 163 -21.67 10.44 -13.12
CA GLY A 163 -22.93 9.80 -12.77
C GLY A 163 -22.82 8.45 -12.06
N LEU A 164 -21.62 8.07 -11.60
CA LEU A 164 -21.35 6.75 -11.02
C LEU A 164 -21.66 6.71 -9.51
N PRO A 165 -22.06 5.54 -8.96
CA PRO A 165 -22.18 5.35 -7.53
C PRO A 165 -20.81 5.38 -6.84
N PHE A 166 -20.81 5.79 -5.57
CA PHE A 166 -19.66 5.82 -4.71
C PHE A 166 -19.63 4.61 -3.78
N VAL A 167 -18.47 3.94 -3.69
CA VAL A 167 -18.19 2.94 -2.66
C VAL A 167 -17.20 3.54 -1.67
N LEU A 168 -17.62 3.72 -0.43
CA LEU A 168 -16.79 4.30 0.61
C LEU A 168 -16.05 3.20 1.38
N THR A 169 -14.74 3.36 1.55
CA THR A 169 -13.90 2.41 2.27
C THR A 169 -13.29 3.02 3.53
N GLY A 170 -12.92 2.15 4.47
CA GLY A 170 -12.31 2.53 5.74
C GLY A 170 -12.13 1.31 6.66
N SER A 171 -11.45 1.51 7.78
CA SER A 171 -11.33 0.52 8.85
C SER A 171 -12.63 0.40 9.67
N PRO A 172 -12.78 -0.65 10.50
CA PRO A 172 -13.95 -0.81 11.37
C PRO A 172 -14.23 0.40 12.26
N ASP A 173 -13.18 1.02 12.81
CA ASP A 173 -13.28 2.18 13.71
C ASP A 173 -13.80 3.44 13.00
N GLU A 174 -13.76 3.46 11.67
CA GLU A 174 -14.18 4.60 10.85
C GLU A 174 -15.61 4.45 10.33
N ARG A 175 -16.24 3.29 10.56
CA ARG A 175 -17.55 2.96 9.98
C ARG A 175 -18.63 4.01 10.30
N ALA A 176 -18.69 4.47 11.55
CA ALA A 176 -19.66 5.47 11.98
C ALA A 176 -19.44 6.81 11.25
N TYR A 177 -18.20 7.29 11.21
CA TYR A 177 -17.82 8.51 10.49
C TYR A 177 -18.15 8.41 8.99
N VAL A 178 -17.76 7.30 8.35
CA VAL A 178 -18.02 7.07 6.92
C VAL A 178 -19.51 6.98 6.63
N SER A 179 -20.32 6.38 7.51
CA SER A 179 -21.78 6.37 7.37
C SER A 179 -22.37 7.79 7.44
N GLN A 180 -21.92 8.60 8.39
CA GLN A 180 -22.37 9.98 8.52
C GLN A 180 -21.99 10.81 7.28
N LEU A 181 -20.77 10.67 6.80
CA LEU A 181 -20.29 11.37 5.61
C LEU A 181 -21.08 10.94 4.37
N ALA A 182 -21.33 9.64 4.18
CA ALA A 182 -22.08 9.10 3.05
C ALA A 182 -23.47 9.73 2.90
N GLY A 183 -24.15 10.05 4.02
CA GLY A 183 -25.45 10.73 4.01
C GLY A 183 -25.41 12.19 3.55
N GLN A 184 -24.23 12.76 3.33
CA GLN A 184 -24.03 14.17 2.94
C GLN A 184 -23.42 14.31 1.54
N LEU A 185 -23.00 13.22 0.91
CA LEU A 185 -22.38 13.24 -0.42
C LEU A 185 -23.44 13.26 -1.51
N ALA A 186 -23.10 13.85 -2.65
CA ALA A 186 -23.91 13.71 -3.86
C ALA A 186 -23.86 12.27 -4.38
N GLY A 187 -24.90 11.82 -5.07
CA GLY A 187 -24.95 10.48 -5.68
C GLY A 187 -25.19 9.32 -4.71
N ARG A 188 -25.36 8.12 -5.26
CA ARG A 188 -25.61 6.89 -4.48
C ARG A 188 -24.33 6.43 -3.79
N CYS A 189 -24.36 6.34 -2.47
CA CYS A 189 -23.23 5.90 -1.67
C CYS A 189 -23.46 4.54 -1.03
N GLU A 190 -22.45 3.66 -1.06
CA GLU A 190 -22.39 2.41 -0.32
C GLU A 190 -21.23 2.45 0.68
N ASN A 191 -21.51 2.30 1.97
CA ASN A 191 -20.46 2.24 2.99
C ASN A 191 -19.95 0.79 3.16
N ARG A 192 -18.70 0.53 2.80
CA ARG A 192 -17.96 -0.74 3.00
C ARG A 192 -16.88 -0.65 4.08
N ALA A 193 -16.84 0.43 4.87
CA ALA A 193 -15.88 0.58 5.95
C ALA A 193 -16.03 -0.53 7.00
N GLY A 194 -14.92 -1.21 7.32
CA GLY A 194 -14.89 -2.37 8.21
C GLY A 194 -15.57 -3.63 7.67
N GLN A 195 -16.00 -3.65 6.41
CA GLN A 195 -16.72 -4.78 5.78
C GLN A 195 -15.88 -5.53 4.75
N THR A 196 -14.59 -5.21 4.66
CA THR A 196 -13.65 -5.86 3.75
C THR A 196 -12.44 -6.39 4.51
N SER A 197 -12.04 -7.61 4.18
CA SER A 197 -10.68 -8.09 4.44
C SER A 197 -9.68 -7.41 3.49
N ILE A 198 -8.38 -7.51 3.77
CA ILE A 198 -7.34 -6.94 2.88
C ILE A 198 -7.45 -7.47 1.43
N PRO A 199 -7.63 -8.79 1.18
CA PRO A 199 -7.87 -9.29 -0.17
C PRO A 199 -9.13 -8.72 -0.83
N GLN A 200 -10.22 -8.61 -0.08
CA GLN A 200 -11.48 -8.06 -0.58
C GLN A 200 -11.35 -6.56 -0.92
N LEU A 201 -10.65 -5.80 -0.07
CA LEU A 201 -10.34 -4.39 -0.34
C LEU A 201 -9.46 -4.25 -1.59
N LYS A 202 -8.43 -5.09 -1.74
CA LYS A 202 -7.58 -5.14 -2.93
C LYS A 202 -8.40 -5.41 -4.19
N HIS A 203 -9.30 -6.39 -4.15
CA HIS A 203 -10.18 -6.72 -5.27
C HIS A 203 -11.14 -5.57 -5.62
N LEU A 204 -11.78 -4.97 -4.61
CA LEU A 204 -12.65 -3.79 -4.77
C LEU A 204 -11.88 -2.62 -5.42
N LEU A 205 -10.68 -2.31 -4.94
CA LEU A 205 -9.89 -1.21 -5.50
C LEU A 205 -9.41 -1.53 -6.93
N ALA A 206 -9.12 -2.79 -7.23
CA ALA A 206 -8.68 -3.22 -8.56
C ALA A 206 -9.77 -3.09 -9.64
N GLY A 207 -11.05 -3.11 -9.24
CA GLY A 207 -12.20 -2.99 -10.14
C GLY A 207 -12.78 -1.57 -10.26
N ALA A 208 -12.37 -0.63 -9.40
CA ALA A 208 -12.93 0.71 -9.40
C ALA A 208 -12.59 1.50 -10.68
N PHE A 209 -13.53 2.32 -11.16
CA PHE A 209 -13.29 3.26 -12.27
C PHE A 209 -12.21 4.29 -11.91
N LEU A 210 -12.28 4.78 -10.67
CA LEU A 210 -11.43 5.79 -10.08
C LEU A 210 -11.43 5.60 -8.57
N THR A 211 -10.29 5.83 -7.93
CA THR A 211 -10.18 5.94 -6.48
C THR A 211 -9.73 7.35 -6.10
N VAL A 212 -10.45 7.98 -5.17
CA VAL A 212 -10.01 9.21 -4.51
C VAL A 212 -9.78 8.89 -3.04
N SER A 213 -8.57 9.15 -2.54
CA SER A 213 -8.17 8.78 -1.17
C SER A 213 -7.23 9.82 -0.60
N THR A 214 -7.32 10.03 0.72
CA THR A 214 -6.21 10.63 1.50
C THR A 214 -4.98 9.71 1.51
N ASP A 215 -3.85 10.18 2.04
CA ASP A 215 -2.63 9.37 2.27
C ASP A 215 -2.91 8.16 3.19
N SER A 216 -3.32 7.05 2.57
CA SER A 216 -3.81 5.84 3.23
C SER A 216 -3.34 4.56 2.51
N ALA A 217 -3.55 3.40 3.14
CA ALA A 217 -3.28 2.12 2.49
C ALA A 217 -4.16 1.89 1.25
N ALA A 218 -5.42 2.34 1.25
CA ALA A 218 -6.33 2.19 0.11
C ALA A 218 -5.82 2.92 -1.13
N MET A 219 -5.25 4.12 -0.97
CA MET A 219 -4.58 4.86 -2.05
C MET A 219 -3.46 4.04 -2.69
N GLN A 220 -2.59 3.47 -1.86
CA GLN A 220 -1.43 2.72 -2.34
C GLN A 220 -1.83 1.40 -3.01
N ILE A 221 -2.82 0.70 -2.43
CA ILE A 221 -3.37 -0.52 -3.03
C ILE A 221 -4.01 -0.21 -4.38
N SER A 222 -4.84 0.84 -4.48
CA SER A 222 -5.45 1.28 -5.74
C SER A 222 -4.41 1.57 -6.82
N ALA A 223 -3.39 2.34 -6.48
CA ALA A 223 -2.31 2.67 -7.39
C ALA A 223 -1.54 1.42 -7.85
N ALA A 224 -1.25 0.49 -6.93
CA ALA A 224 -0.59 -0.78 -7.25
C ALA A 224 -1.46 -1.70 -8.12
N MET A 225 -2.79 -1.62 -8.01
CA MET A 225 -3.74 -2.37 -8.87
C MET A 225 -4.02 -1.69 -10.21
N LYS A 226 -3.24 -0.65 -10.53
CA LYS A 226 -3.34 0.14 -11.76
C LYS A 226 -4.70 0.79 -11.97
N THR A 227 -5.39 1.09 -10.88
CA THR A 227 -6.64 1.84 -10.90
C THR A 227 -6.29 3.33 -10.94
N PRO A 228 -6.96 4.14 -11.79
CA PRO A 228 -6.83 5.59 -11.74
C PRO A 228 -6.99 6.08 -10.30
N THR A 229 -5.98 6.78 -9.77
CA THR A 229 -5.91 7.09 -8.35
C THR A 229 -5.57 8.57 -8.14
N ILE A 230 -6.44 9.28 -7.42
CA ILE A 230 -6.19 10.64 -6.93
C ILE A 230 -5.85 10.55 -5.44
N GLY A 231 -4.60 10.85 -5.11
CA GLY A 231 -4.09 10.92 -3.74
C GLY A 231 -4.16 12.35 -3.21
N LEU A 232 -4.86 12.58 -2.11
CA LEU A 232 -5.01 13.87 -1.45
C LEU A 232 -4.06 13.97 -0.25
N PHE A 233 -3.21 14.98 -0.22
CA PHE A 233 -2.20 15.18 0.80
C PHE A 233 -2.32 16.57 1.44
N GLY A 234 -2.22 16.62 2.77
CA GLY A 234 -2.16 17.88 3.54
C GLY A 234 -1.01 17.83 4.55
N ALA A 235 -1.27 17.29 5.74
CA ALA A 235 -0.30 17.24 6.84
C ALA A 235 0.91 16.29 6.63
N THR A 236 1.08 15.69 5.45
CA THR A 236 2.12 14.70 5.15
C THR A 236 2.90 15.06 3.90
N ASN A 237 4.20 14.79 3.91
CA ASN A 237 5.06 15.01 2.75
C ASN A 237 4.73 14.04 1.61
N TRP A 238 4.03 14.54 0.59
CA TRP A 238 3.61 13.79 -0.59
C TRP A 238 4.78 13.22 -1.40
N VAL A 239 5.97 13.86 -1.37
CA VAL A 239 7.17 13.37 -2.08
C VAL A 239 7.56 11.98 -1.59
N ARG A 240 7.26 11.64 -0.34
CA ARG A 240 7.61 10.33 0.23
C ARG A 240 6.71 9.19 -0.24
N SER A 241 5.40 9.45 -0.34
CA SER A 241 4.38 8.40 -0.52
C SER A 241 3.39 8.70 -1.65
N ALA A 242 3.78 9.48 -2.66
CA ALA A 242 2.97 9.67 -3.86
C ALA A 242 2.55 8.31 -4.46
N PRO A 243 1.28 8.15 -4.88
CA PRO A 243 0.81 6.92 -5.51
C PRO A 243 1.60 6.62 -6.79
N PHE A 244 2.01 5.37 -6.96
CA PHE A 244 2.80 4.93 -8.10
C PHE A 244 2.00 4.90 -9.41
N GLY A 245 2.69 5.12 -10.54
CA GLY A 245 2.20 4.85 -11.89
C GLY A 245 1.61 6.06 -12.63
N PRO A 246 1.63 6.05 -13.98
CA PRO A 246 1.19 7.18 -14.81
C PRO A 246 -0.32 7.47 -14.70
N TRP A 247 -1.12 6.50 -14.25
CA TRP A 247 -2.54 6.60 -13.96
C TRP A 247 -2.86 7.31 -12.64
N SER A 248 -1.84 7.64 -11.84
CA SER A 248 -2.01 8.25 -10.54
C SER A 248 -1.73 9.76 -10.58
N ARG A 249 -2.42 10.52 -9.74
CA ARG A 249 -2.21 11.96 -9.54
C ARG A 249 -2.21 12.30 -8.06
N THR A 250 -1.30 13.18 -7.66
CA THR A 250 -1.21 13.73 -6.32
C THR A 250 -1.80 15.14 -6.34
N VAL A 251 -2.72 15.43 -5.42
CA VAL A 251 -3.18 16.78 -5.11
C VAL A 251 -2.71 17.10 -3.70
N TYR A 252 -2.04 18.23 -3.54
CA TYR A 252 -1.46 18.67 -2.28
C TYR A 252 -1.62 20.18 -2.14
N ASP A 253 -1.68 20.65 -0.90
CA ASP A 253 -1.57 22.07 -0.53
C ASP A 253 -0.10 22.52 -0.44
#